data_AF-A0A2V2EZ01-F1
#
_entry.id   AF-A0A2V2EZ01-F1
#
_cell.length_a   1.000
_cell.length_b   1.000
_cell.length_c   1.000
_cell.angle_alpha   90.00
_cell.angle_beta   90.00
_cell.angle_gamma   90.00
#
_symmetry.space_group_name_H-M   'P 1'
#
loop_
_entity.id
_entity.type
_entity.pdbx_description
1 polymer ?
#
loop_
_entity_poly.entity_id
_entity_poly.type
_entity_poly.pdbx_seq_one_letter_code
_entity_poly.pdbx_strand_id
1 'polypeptide(L)' 'GTLIYSTCTTTVEEDEKNVEWFLENYEDFTLDKRLPWTDETGENVGSYKLSPLKEGTDGFFIAIFKRGEN' A
#
# COMPACT_ATOMS: atom_id res chain seq x y z
N GLY A 1 1.65 -15.27 6.19
CA GLY A 1 2.00 -14.22 7.16
C GLY A 1 1.63 -12.84 6.60
N THR A 2 1.69 -11.78 7.40
CA THR A 2 1.37 -10.41 6.96
C THR A 2 2.59 -9.51 7.06
N LEU A 3 2.85 -8.74 6.00
CA LEU A 3 3.88 -7.71 5.93
C LEU A 3 3.20 -6.35 5.75
N ILE A 4 3.64 -5.35 6.51
CA ILE A 4 3.16 -3.97 6.37
C ILE A 4 4.36 -3.12 5.97
N TYR A 5 4.20 -2.38 4.88
CA TYR A 5 5.14 -1.37 4.42
C TYR A 5 4.52 0.01 4.65
N SER A 6 5.31 0.94 5.19
CA SER A 6 4.84 2.30 5.46
C SER A 6 5.97 3.32 5.40
N THR A 7 5.65 4.52 4.91
CA THR A 7 6.57 5.64 4.78
C THR A 7 5.89 6.94 5.24
N CYS A 8 6.69 7.96 5.53
CA CYS A 8 6.24 9.35 5.75
C CYS A 8 6.74 10.27 4.61
N THR A 9 6.79 9.73 3.39
CA THR A 9 7.13 10.48 2.17
C THR A 9 5.87 10.67 1.33
N THR A 10 5.99 11.45 0.26
CA THR A 10 4.94 11.60 -0.74
C THR A 10 5.40 11.19 -2.14
N THR A 11 6.63 10.68 -2.28
CA THR A 11 7.20 10.35 -3.58
C THR A 11 6.64 9.01 -4.10
N VAL A 12 6.39 8.95 -5.41
CA VAL A 12 5.90 7.74 -6.07
C VAL A 12 6.97 6.63 -6.09
N GLU A 13 8.26 7.02 -6.15
CA GLU A 13 9.38 6.08 -6.15
C GLU A 13 9.46 5.29 -4.85
N GLU A 14 9.22 5.94 -3.71
CA GLU A 14 9.31 5.29 -2.40
C GLU A 14 8.03 4.52 -2.06
N ASP A 15 6.89 4.88 -2.63
CA ASP A 15 5.58 4.33 -2.28
C ASP A 15 5.09 3.29 -3.30
N GLU A 16 4.38 3.72 -4.34
CA GLU A 16 3.73 2.84 -5.31
C GLU A 16 4.73 1.97 -6.07
N LYS A 17 5.88 2.54 -6.48
CA LYS A 17 6.90 1.75 -7.20
C LYS A 17 7.56 0.67 -6.35
N ASN A 18 7.73 0.90 -5.04
CA ASN A 18 8.23 -0.14 -4.15
C ASN A 18 7.19 -1.25 -3.96
N VAL A 19 5.89 -0.92 -3.97
CA VAL A 19 4.82 -1.93 -3.97
C VAL A 19 4.86 -2.75 -5.26
N GLU A 20 4.94 -2.11 -6.42
CA GLU A 20 5.04 -2.76 -7.74
C GLU A 20 6.26 -3.68 -7.79
N TRP A 21 7.44 -3.14 -7.49
CA TRP A 21 8.69 -3.87 -7.46
C TRP A 21 8.62 -5.09 -6.53
N PHE A 22 8.01 -4.94 -5.34
CA PHE A 22 7.89 -6.05 -4.40
C PHE A 22 7.00 -7.17 -4.95
N LEU A 23 5.83 -6.85 -5.52
CA LEU A 23 4.91 -7.84 -6.10
C LEU A 23 5.51 -8.55 -7.33
N GLU A 24 6.35 -7.86 -8.10
CA GLU A 24 7.07 -8.45 -9.23
C GLU A 24 8.18 -9.42 -8.81
N ASN A 25 8.80 -9.20 -7.64
CA ASN A 25 9.96 -9.99 -7.20
C ASN A 25 9.59 -11.10 -6.19
N TYR A 26 8.41 -11.03 -5.57
CA TYR A 26 7.95 -11.97 -4.55
C TYR A 26 6.54 -12.48 -4.88
N GLU A 27 6.45 -13.40 -5.85
CA GLU A 27 5.19 -13.93 -6.39
C GLU A 27 4.30 -14.63 -5.35
N ASP A 28 4.86 -15.04 -4.21
CA ASP A 28 4.12 -15.62 -3.09
C ASP A 28 3.37 -14.55 -2.26
N PHE A 29 3.50 -13.26 -2.58
CA PHE A 29 2.78 -12.19 -1.93
C PHE A 29 1.71 -11.56 -2.83
N THR A 30 0.62 -11.14 -2.20
CA THR A 30 -0.43 -10.35 -2.83
C THR A 30 -0.79 -9.14 -1.96
N LEU A 31 -1.34 -8.09 -2.57
CA LEU A 31 -1.91 -6.97 -1.83
C LEU A 31 -3.17 -7.40 -1.09
N ASP A 32 -3.19 -7.08 0.20
CA ASP A 32 -4.27 -7.43 1.10
C ASP A 32 -5.27 -6.27 1.22
N LYS A 33 -6.40 -6.40 0.52
CA LYS A 33 -7.48 -5.39 0.42
C LYS A 33 -8.31 -5.21 1.71
N ARG A 34 -7.67 -5.24 2.88
CA ARG A 34 -8.31 -5.08 4.21
C ARG A 34 -8.26 -3.65 4.74
N LEU A 35 -7.64 -2.72 4.02
CA LEU A 35 -7.68 -1.32 4.42
C LEU A 35 -9.11 -0.77 4.33
N PRO A 36 -9.50 0.17 5.22
CA PRO A 36 -10.85 0.73 5.24
C PRO A 36 -11.13 1.75 4.13
N TRP A 37 -10.13 2.06 3.30
CA TRP A 37 -10.28 2.98 2.17
C TRP A 37 -10.64 2.22 0.89
N THR A 38 -11.35 2.91 -0.01
CA THR A 38 -11.77 2.34 -1.30
C THR A 38 -11.17 3.09 -2.47
N ASP A 39 -11.05 2.41 -3.60
CA ASP A 39 -10.76 3.02 -4.89
C ASP A 39 -12.00 3.68 -5.50
N GLU A 40 -11.87 4.17 -6.73
CA GLU A 40 -12.95 4.81 -7.51
C GLU A 40 -14.12 3.88 -7.84
N THR A 41 -13.92 2.56 -7.75
CA THR A 41 -14.97 1.55 -7.98
C THR A 41 -15.69 1.17 -6.68
N GLY A 42 -15.21 1.64 -5.53
CA GLY A 42 -15.76 1.31 -4.21
C GLY A 42 -15.19 0.01 -3.63
N GLU A 43 -14.17 -0.59 -4.25
CA GLU A 43 -13.47 -1.75 -3.69
C GLU A 43 -12.42 -1.32 -2.67
N ASN A 44 -12.27 -2.11 -1.60
CA ASN A 44 -11.20 -1.87 -0.64
C ASN A 44 -9.82 -1.99 -1.29
N VAL A 45 -8.90 -1.13 -0.89
CA VAL A 45 -7.52 -1.10 -1.42
C VAL A 45 -6.55 -1.85 -0.52
N GLY A 46 -5.44 -2.31 -1.11
CA GLY A 46 -4.32 -2.91 -0.36
C GLY A 46 -3.23 -1.90 0.02
N SER A 47 -3.24 -0.72 -0.60
CA SER A 47 -2.36 0.39 -0.28
C SER A 47 -3.12 1.71 -0.30
N TYR A 48 -2.69 2.69 0.50
CA TYR A 48 -3.32 3.99 0.58
C TYR A 48 -2.31 5.09 0.91
N LYS A 49 -2.47 6.24 0.26
CA LYS A 49 -1.68 7.46 0.52
C LYS A 49 -2.55 8.53 1.19
N LEU A 50 -2.18 8.89 2.41
CA LEU A 50 -2.71 10.03 3.13
C LEU A 50 -1.99 11.29 2.64
N SER A 51 -2.72 12.18 1.99
CA SER A 51 -2.17 13.43 1.47
C SER A 51 -2.00 14.45 2.60
N PRO A 52 -0.84 15.14 2.69
CA PRO A 52 -0.62 16.21 3.67
C PRO A 52 -1.73 17.27 3.65
N LEU A 53 -2.12 17.68 2.45
CA LEU A 53 -3.08 18.76 2.20
C LEU A 53 -4.48 18.44 2.71
N LYS A 54 -4.86 17.17 2.68
CA LYS A 54 -6.21 16.73 3.03
C LYS A 54 -6.33 16.42 4.53
N GLU A 55 -5.28 15.85 5.11
CA GLU A 55 -5.33 15.26 6.45
C GLU A 55 -4.55 16.06 7.50
N GLY A 56 -3.85 17.14 7.11
CA GLY A 56 -3.06 17.96 8.04
C GLY A 56 -1.88 17.22 8.64
N THR A 57 -1.33 16.24 7.92
CA THR A 57 -0.18 15.41 8.31
C THR A 57 1.02 15.72 7.41
N ASP A 58 2.19 15.14 7.70
CA ASP A 58 3.38 15.25 6.84
C ASP A 58 3.26 14.42 5.54
N GLY A 59 2.16 13.69 5.36
CA GLY A 59 2.00 12.69 4.30
C GLY A 59 2.40 11.31 4.79
N PHE A 60 1.59 10.31 4.46
CA PHE A 60 1.83 8.95 4.94
C PHE A 60 1.35 7.94 3.90
N PHE A 61 2.10 6.85 3.74
CA PHE A 61 1.72 5.74 2.89
C PHE A 61 1.69 4.45 3.67
N ILE A 62 0.75 3.57 3.33
CA ILE A 62 0.68 2.22 3.88
C ILE A 62 0.34 1.24 2.76
N ALA A 63 0.99 0.08 2.75
CA ALA A 63 0.63 -1.08 1.94
C ALA A 63 0.67 -2.35 2.81
N ILE A 64 -0.34 -3.20 2.66
CA ILE A 64 -0.42 -4.48 3.36
C ILE A 64 -0.26 -5.60 2.35
N PHE A 65 0.69 -6.49 2.62
CA PHE A 65 0.91 -7.69 1.83
C PHE A 65 0.58 -8.93 2.64
N LYS A 66 0.01 -9.92 1.96
CA LYS A 66 -0.24 -11.24 2.52
C LYS A 66 0.52 -12.28 1.72
N ARG A 67 1.34 -13.07 2.42
CA ARG A 67 1.96 -14.25 1.82
C ARG A 67 0.92 -15.34 1.64
N GLY A 68 0.70 -15.77 0.40
CA GLY A 68 -0.05 -16.98 0.08
C GLY A 68 0.67 -18.22 0.59
N GLU A 69 -0.10 -19.30 0.78
CA GLU A 69 0.48 -20.64 0.90
C GLU A 69 0.50 -21.20 -0.52
N ASN A 70 1.68 -21.25 -1.14
CA ASN A 70 1.87 -22.03 -2.37
C ASN A 70 1.75 -23.53 -2.07
#